data_AF-A0A4V3FI51-F1
#
_entry.id   AF-A0A4V3FI51-F1
#
_cell.length_a   1.000
_cell.length_b   1.000
_cell.length_c   1.000
_cell.angle_alpha   90.00
_cell.angle_beta   90.00
_cell.angle_gamma   90.00
#
_symmetry.space_group_name_H-M   'P 1'
#
loop_
_entity.id
_entity.type
_entity.pdbx_description
1 polymer ?
#
loop_
_entity_poly.entity_id
_entity_poly.type
_entity_poly.pdbx_seq_one_letter_code
_entity_poly.pdbx_strand_id
1 'polypeptide(L)'
;MRVLLPLLFFPLLLLAEDKPLAEVAKEAAKSLKAGGIATAESLDGKVTFAAFSSSRKDEAKYDENMLFEIGSITKVFTGLLLAQAVVEGKVTLDTPISELLDPAFTFADPRIAAITLKQLSTHTSGLPRLPDNHGQGVVGDDPYAGYNEKLLYEFIASAKLKGKAPYPCNYSNVGVGLLGHLLGKVYAMSWEEAIVAKICTPLGLQHTRMTITSLNLPLATPYDGAKKNVSWHLNAVAGAGALRATAADLLKFGQAMAKPEATPLAKAFALALHPHADAAGPTSKIGLGPFMTTRDGLTIYDHGGGTGGYRSGLQVIPEKNIVRVVLINNTTLDPNALILDTRIEPPRVMPKEVKLDAEALKDYPGVYILDPNARFTILLHKGQIWNRLTGQAFLPMFAKDKDQFFFKAVNAEIRFSREGDKIVSLTLFQNGRELVAKRSDLPTPTIALHTAEELKPYAGKYFIFGLTELNVTLHGRTLYAQLSGQEAAPIFDMGRDRFEFDVVEAAITFTRDKDGKIIGLILAQNGGQFPAARQEQPPAKK
;
A
#
# COMPACT_ATOMS: atom_id res chain seq x y z
N MET A 1 -14.45 37.74 -52.16
CA MET A 1 -14.38 38.29 -50.80
C MET A 1 -15.02 37.29 -49.85
N ARG A 2 -14.24 36.78 -48.89
CA ARG A 2 -14.60 35.89 -47.75
C ARG A 2 -15.24 34.53 -48.08
N VAL A 3 -14.36 33.53 -48.19
CA VAL A 3 -14.66 32.11 -47.99
C VAL A 3 -14.85 31.87 -46.48
N LEU A 4 -15.99 31.31 -46.10
CA LEU A 4 -16.26 30.79 -44.75
C LEU A 4 -15.47 29.48 -44.54
N LEU A 5 -14.70 29.44 -43.46
CA LEU A 5 -14.07 28.24 -42.91
C LEU A 5 -15.14 27.43 -42.15
N PRO A 6 -15.26 26.10 -42.33
CA PRO A 6 -16.11 25.30 -41.46
C PRO A 6 -15.43 25.09 -40.11
N LEU A 7 -16.23 25.20 -39.04
CA LEU A 7 -15.83 24.87 -37.67
C LEU A 7 -15.26 23.44 -37.62
N LEU A 8 -14.00 23.33 -37.22
CA LEU A 8 -13.43 22.09 -36.70
C LEU A 8 -14.14 21.76 -35.39
N PHE A 9 -14.94 20.68 -35.42
CA PHE A 9 -15.34 19.95 -34.23
C PHE A 9 -14.08 19.61 -33.42
N PHE A 10 -13.92 20.22 -32.25
CA PHE A 10 -13.10 19.61 -31.20
C PHE A 10 -13.75 18.27 -30.85
N PRO A 11 -13.03 17.14 -30.87
CA PRO A 11 -13.55 15.96 -30.20
C PRO A 11 -13.62 16.34 -28.72
N LEU A 12 -14.84 16.35 -28.19
CA LEU A 12 -15.07 16.17 -26.77
C LEU A 12 -14.27 14.91 -26.42
N LEU A 13 -13.16 15.07 -25.68
CA LEU A 13 -12.52 13.93 -25.04
C LEU A 13 -13.61 13.36 -24.13
N LEU A 14 -14.30 12.29 -24.56
CA LEU A 14 -14.99 11.43 -23.62
C LEU A 14 -13.91 11.01 -22.64
N LEU A 15 -13.96 11.56 -21.42
CA LEU A 15 -13.28 10.93 -20.29
C LEU A 15 -13.73 9.47 -20.33
N ALA A 16 -12.79 8.54 -20.48
CA ALA A 16 -13.12 7.13 -20.45
C ALA A 16 -13.88 6.88 -19.14
N GLU A 17 -15.14 6.45 -19.24
CA GLU A 17 -15.90 6.06 -18.05
C GLU A 17 -15.20 4.85 -17.43
N ASP A 18 -14.94 4.90 -16.13
CA ASP A 18 -14.42 3.73 -15.42
C ASP A 18 -15.36 2.53 -15.66
N LYS A 19 -14.78 1.32 -15.73
CA LYS A 19 -15.57 0.09 -15.74
C LYS A 19 -16.40 0.03 -14.46
N PRO A 20 -17.67 -0.41 -14.51
CA PRO A 20 -18.46 -0.61 -13.31
C PRO A 20 -17.76 -1.58 -12.35
N LEU A 21 -17.71 -1.23 -11.06
CA LEU A 21 -17.06 -2.07 -10.04
C LEU A 21 -17.68 -3.47 -9.97
N ALA A 22 -19.00 -3.56 -10.24
CA ALA A 22 -19.73 -4.82 -10.29
C ALA A 22 -19.17 -5.79 -11.35
N GLU A 23 -18.72 -5.29 -12.51
CA GLU A 23 -18.16 -6.14 -13.57
C GLU A 23 -16.80 -6.72 -13.16
N VAL A 24 -15.94 -5.88 -12.58
CA VAL A 24 -14.64 -6.29 -12.06
C VAL A 24 -14.79 -7.32 -10.95
N ALA A 25 -15.70 -7.07 -9.99
CA ALA A 25 -15.98 -7.99 -8.89
C ALA A 25 -16.55 -9.34 -9.38
N LYS A 26 -17.42 -9.32 -10.39
CA LYS A 26 -17.98 -10.54 -11.00
C LYS A 26 -16.88 -11.42 -11.60
N GLU A 27 -15.92 -10.82 -12.29
CA GLU A 27 -14.80 -11.56 -12.86
C GLU A 27 -13.90 -12.13 -11.75
N ALA A 28 -13.56 -11.31 -10.75
CA ALA A 28 -12.72 -11.72 -9.63
C ALA A 28 -13.35 -12.87 -8.82
N ALA A 29 -14.67 -12.87 -8.63
CA ALA A 29 -15.39 -13.90 -7.88
C ALA A 29 -15.25 -15.31 -8.49
N LYS A 30 -14.99 -15.44 -9.79
CA LYS A 30 -14.75 -16.74 -10.44
C LYS A 30 -13.49 -17.44 -9.94
N SER A 31 -12.53 -16.69 -9.39
CA SER A 31 -11.29 -17.25 -8.85
C SER A 31 -11.43 -17.74 -7.40
N LEU A 32 -12.52 -17.36 -6.70
CA LEU A 32 -12.74 -17.74 -5.32
C LEU A 32 -13.07 -19.23 -5.20
N LYS A 33 -12.39 -19.91 -4.27
CA LYS A 33 -12.69 -21.31 -3.92
C LYS A 33 -13.82 -21.42 -2.90
N ALA A 34 -14.04 -20.38 -2.11
CA ALA A 34 -15.11 -20.26 -1.12
C ALA A 34 -15.39 -18.78 -0.83
N GLY A 35 -16.57 -18.48 -0.26
CA GLY A 35 -16.96 -17.11 0.10
C GLY A 35 -17.56 -16.33 -1.07
N GLY A 36 -17.50 -15.01 -0.98
CA GLY A 36 -18.10 -14.08 -1.92
C GLY A 36 -17.60 -12.65 -1.74
N ILE A 37 -18.17 -11.77 -2.55
CA ILE A 37 -17.84 -10.36 -2.67
C ILE A 37 -19.15 -9.58 -2.61
N ALA A 38 -19.23 -8.56 -1.77
CA ALA A 38 -20.28 -7.54 -1.81
C ALA A 38 -19.65 -6.20 -2.18
N THR A 39 -20.29 -5.46 -3.07
CA THR A 39 -19.81 -4.17 -3.57
C THR A 39 -20.89 -3.11 -3.48
N ALA A 40 -20.44 -1.87 -3.25
CA ALA A 40 -21.27 -0.68 -3.40
C ALA A 40 -20.47 0.37 -4.15
N GLU A 41 -21.10 0.99 -5.15
CA GLU A 41 -20.49 2.04 -5.96
C GLU A 41 -21.47 3.20 -6.10
N SER A 42 -20.97 4.42 -5.88
CA SER A 42 -21.66 5.65 -6.25
C SER A 42 -20.80 6.35 -7.29
N LEU A 43 -21.33 6.52 -8.50
CA LEU A 43 -20.72 7.34 -9.55
C LEU A 43 -21.62 8.55 -9.76
N ASP A 44 -21.14 9.72 -9.34
CA ASP A 44 -21.89 10.97 -9.36
C ASP A 44 -23.31 10.84 -8.77
N GLY A 45 -23.41 10.19 -7.61
CA GLY A 45 -24.69 9.99 -6.90
C GLY A 45 -25.54 8.83 -7.41
N LYS A 46 -25.26 8.26 -8.59
CA LYS A 46 -25.92 7.02 -9.04
C LYS A 46 -25.35 5.83 -8.26
N VAL A 47 -26.17 5.20 -7.44
CA VAL A 47 -25.78 4.08 -6.59
C VAL A 47 -26.05 2.74 -7.28
N THR A 48 -25.05 1.85 -7.22
CA THR A 48 -25.16 0.45 -7.64
C THR A 48 -24.64 -0.45 -6.53
N PHE A 49 -25.39 -1.51 -6.24
CA PHE A 49 -24.96 -2.61 -5.39
C PHE A 49 -24.84 -3.87 -6.22
N ALA A 50 -23.83 -4.68 -5.93
CA ALA A 50 -23.69 -5.99 -6.54
C ALA A 50 -23.01 -6.95 -5.57
N ALA A 51 -23.43 -8.21 -5.62
CA ALA A 51 -22.85 -9.26 -4.82
C ALA A 51 -22.66 -10.52 -5.67
N PHE A 52 -21.58 -11.24 -5.39
CA PHE A 52 -21.16 -12.44 -6.11
C PHE A 52 -20.61 -13.47 -5.13
N SER A 53 -20.71 -14.74 -5.44
CA SER A 53 -20.15 -15.81 -4.61
C SER A 53 -19.34 -16.80 -5.47
N SER A 54 -18.51 -17.61 -4.80
CA SER A 54 -17.75 -18.68 -5.45
C SER A 54 -18.62 -19.80 -6.03
N SER A 55 -19.93 -19.82 -5.70
CA SER A 55 -20.86 -20.89 -6.05
C SER A 55 -22.25 -20.32 -6.29
N ARG A 56 -22.84 -20.56 -7.47
CA ARG A 56 -24.21 -20.13 -7.80
C ARG A 56 -25.26 -20.53 -6.76
N LYS A 57 -25.04 -21.62 -6.02
CA LYS A 57 -25.95 -22.07 -4.95
C LYS A 57 -25.99 -21.12 -3.75
N ASP A 58 -24.90 -20.40 -3.51
CA ASP A 58 -24.74 -19.48 -2.39
C ASP A 58 -24.93 -18.02 -2.81
N GLU A 59 -25.11 -17.74 -4.10
CA GLU A 59 -25.26 -16.38 -4.64
C GLU A 59 -26.41 -15.61 -4.01
N ALA A 60 -27.55 -16.27 -3.79
CA ALA A 60 -28.73 -15.70 -3.11
C ALA A 60 -28.50 -15.34 -1.62
N LYS A 61 -27.35 -15.70 -1.03
CA LYS A 61 -27.02 -15.38 0.37
C LYS A 61 -26.27 -14.07 0.52
N TYR A 62 -25.72 -13.52 -0.57
CA TYR A 62 -24.94 -12.30 -0.54
C TYR A 62 -25.77 -11.16 -1.14
N ASP A 63 -25.85 -10.06 -0.40
CA ASP A 63 -26.43 -8.80 -0.83
C ASP A 63 -25.65 -7.64 -0.18
N GLU A 64 -26.10 -6.41 -0.39
CA GLU A 64 -25.49 -5.21 0.17
C GLU A 64 -25.64 -5.06 1.68
N ASN A 65 -26.49 -5.86 2.32
CA ASN A 65 -26.84 -5.84 3.73
C ASN A 65 -26.16 -6.98 4.53
N MET A 66 -25.46 -7.90 3.87
CA MET A 66 -24.64 -8.89 4.54
C MET A 66 -23.49 -8.22 5.32
N LEU A 67 -23.26 -8.68 6.54
CA LEU A 67 -22.21 -8.16 7.40
C LEU A 67 -20.85 -8.79 7.07
N PHE A 68 -19.81 -7.96 7.09
CA PHE A 68 -18.41 -8.38 6.99
C PHE A 68 -17.59 -7.70 8.08
N GLU A 69 -16.51 -8.31 8.53
CA GLU A 69 -15.48 -7.56 9.26
C GLU A 69 -14.78 -6.62 8.29
N ILE A 70 -14.80 -5.31 8.59
CA ILE A 70 -14.21 -4.30 7.70
C ILE A 70 -12.74 -4.04 8.03
N GLY A 71 -12.20 -4.74 9.04
CA GLY A 71 -10.83 -4.63 9.48
C GLY A 71 -10.42 -3.18 9.65
N SER A 72 -9.27 -2.81 9.09
CA SER A 72 -8.65 -1.51 9.34
C SER A 72 -9.38 -0.29 8.78
N ILE A 73 -10.45 -0.44 7.98
CA ILE A 73 -11.36 0.70 7.71
C ILE A 73 -11.90 1.28 9.04
N THR A 74 -11.99 0.46 10.09
CA THR A 74 -12.29 0.89 11.47
C THR A 74 -11.45 2.10 11.93
N LYS A 75 -10.20 2.22 11.47
CA LYS A 75 -9.32 3.34 11.85
C LYS A 75 -9.84 4.69 11.37
N VAL A 76 -10.53 4.71 10.23
CA VAL A 76 -11.18 5.93 9.68
C VAL A 76 -12.32 6.37 10.61
N PHE A 77 -13.08 5.42 11.15
CA PHE A 77 -14.12 5.69 12.14
C PHE A 77 -13.53 6.18 13.48
N THR A 78 -12.47 5.54 13.96
CA THR A 78 -11.78 5.94 15.21
C THR A 78 -11.15 7.33 15.08
N GLY A 79 -10.55 7.66 13.93
CA GLY A 79 -9.99 8.99 13.69
C GLY A 79 -11.07 10.07 13.52
N LEU A 80 -12.22 9.73 12.92
CA LEU A 80 -13.39 10.63 12.91
C LEU A 80 -13.95 10.85 14.32
N LEU A 81 -13.95 9.83 15.18
CA LEU A 81 -14.33 9.97 16.60
C LEU A 81 -13.37 10.88 17.37
N LEU A 82 -12.06 10.80 17.10
CA LEU A 82 -11.07 11.76 17.61
C LEU A 82 -11.41 13.18 17.15
N ALA A 83 -11.65 13.35 15.84
CA ALA A 83 -12.01 14.65 15.29
C ALA A 83 -13.27 15.23 15.94
N GLN A 84 -14.29 14.39 16.14
CA GLN A 84 -15.52 14.77 16.83
C GLN A 84 -15.25 15.16 18.29
N ALA A 85 -14.39 14.44 19.00
CA ALA A 85 -14.02 14.77 20.38
C ALA A 85 -13.32 16.15 20.47
N VAL A 86 -12.51 16.50 19.47
CA VAL A 86 -11.89 17.82 19.34
C VAL A 86 -12.93 18.90 19.06
N VAL A 87 -13.87 18.65 18.14
CA VAL A 87 -14.97 19.59 17.83
C VAL A 87 -15.86 19.83 19.06
N GLU A 88 -16.07 18.81 19.89
CA GLU A 88 -16.81 18.90 21.15
C GLU A 88 -15.99 19.54 22.30
N GLY A 89 -14.71 19.89 22.06
CA GLY A 89 -13.84 20.52 23.06
C GLY A 89 -13.40 19.59 24.19
N LYS A 90 -13.51 18.27 24.01
CA LYS A 90 -13.15 17.28 25.05
C LYS A 90 -11.65 17.02 25.15
N VAL A 91 -10.96 17.12 24.02
CA VAL A 91 -9.50 16.93 23.86
C VAL A 91 -9.00 17.83 22.74
N THR A 92 -7.69 17.96 22.61
CA THR A 92 -7.06 18.50 21.39
C THR A 92 -6.30 17.39 20.66
N LEU A 93 -5.89 17.64 19.43
CA LEU A 93 -5.05 16.70 18.68
C LEU A 93 -3.70 16.45 19.36
N ASP A 94 -3.20 17.45 20.10
CA ASP A 94 -1.91 17.39 20.79
C ASP A 94 -2.03 16.96 22.25
N THR A 95 -3.22 16.55 22.72
CA THR A 95 -3.39 15.97 24.06
C THR A 95 -2.49 14.74 24.20
N PRO A 96 -1.56 14.72 25.17
CA PRO A 96 -0.69 13.58 25.41
C PRO A 96 -1.46 12.44 26.09
N ILE A 97 -1.07 11.19 25.83
CA ILE A 97 -1.76 10.03 26.42
C ILE A 97 -1.68 10.01 27.95
N SER A 98 -0.66 10.63 28.55
CA SER A 98 -0.52 10.71 30.00
C SER A 98 -1.66 11.47 30.68
N GLU A 99 -2.28 12.44 30.01
CA GLU A 99 -3.44 13.17 30.54
C GLU A 99 -4.72 12.31 30.60
N LEU A 100 -4.75 11.19 29.88
CA LEU A 100 -5.91 10.29 29.79
C LEU A 100 -5.71 8.96 30.54
N LEU A 101 -4.54 8.79 31.16
CA LEU A 101 -4.18 7.66 31.99
C LEU A 101 -4.21 8.06 33.47
N ASP A 102 -4.17 7.06 34.35
CA ASP A 102 -4.07 7.31 35.79
C ASP A 102 -2.79 8.12 36.08
N PRO A 103 -2.83 9.18 36.90
CA PRO A 103 -1.63 9.93 37.28
C PRO A 103 -0.52 9.06 37.92
N ALA A 104 -0.87 7.92 38.51
CA ALA A 104 0.07 6.94 39.05
C ALA A 104 0.62 5.96 37.99
N PHE A 105 0.17 6.05 36.74
CA PHE A 105 0.66 5.21 35.64
C PHE A 105 2.13 5.54 35.36
N THR A 106 2.99 4.52 35.38
CA THR A 106 4.43 4.70 35.15
C THR A 106 4.82 4.26 33.74
N PHE A 107 5.77 4.99 33.16
CA PHE A 107 6.30 4.71 31.83
C PHE A 107 7.79 4.42 31.93
N ALA A 108 8.23 3.27 31.41
CA ALA A 108 9.64 2.93 31.31
C ALA A 108 10.41 3.89 30.40
N ASP A 109 9.72 4.53 29.46
CA ASP A 109 10.23 5.57 28.58
C ASP A 109 9.29 6.79 28.63
N PRO A 110 9.72 7.93 29.22
CA PRO A 110 8.89 9.13 29.32
C PRO A 110 8.39 9.67 27.97
N ARG A 111 9.03 9.31 26.86
CA ARG A 111 8.57 9.70 25.51
C ARG A 111 7.25 9.02 25.14
N ILE A 112 6.93 7.88 25.73
CA ILE A 112 5.63 7.22 25.56
C ILE A 112 4.52 8.09 26.15
N ALA A 113 4.74 8.65 27.35
CA ALA A 113 3.78 9.53 28.02
C ALA A 113 3.42 10.76 27.17
N ALA A 114 4.39 11.28 26.41
CA ALA A 114 4.24 12.45 25.55
C ALA A 114 3.63 12.15 24.16
N ILE A 115 3.31 10.88 23.84
CA ILE A 115 2.64 10.55 22.58
C ILE A 115 1.29 11.25 22.55
N THR A 116 0.99 11.93 21.45
CA THR A 116 -0.28 12.66 21.26
C THR A 116 -1.34 11.81 20.58
N LEU A 117 -2.61 12.17 20.75
CA LEU A 117 -3.72 11.52 20.04
C LEU A 117 -3.59 11.60 18.51
N LYS A 118 -3.10 12.73 17.99
CA LYS A 118 -2.75 12.89 16.57
C LYS A 118 -1.74 11.84 16.13
N GLN A 119 -0.63 11.70 16.84
CA GLN A 119 0.43 10.74 16.51
C GLN A 119 -0.06 9.28 16.52
N LEU A 120 -1.00 8.93 17.41
CA LEU A 120 -1.63 7.62 17.38
C LEU A 120 -2.47 7.42 16.12
N SER A 121 -3.28 8.42 15.74
CA SER A 121 -4.16 8.36 14.56
C SER A 121 -3.41 8.40 13.24
N THR A 122 -2.28 9.10 13.18
CA THR A 122 -1.47 9.30 11.96
C THR A 122 -0.32 8.31 11.82
N HIS A 123 -0.21 7.34 12.73
CA HIS A 123 0.88 6.37 12.76
C HIS A 123 2.29 6.96 12.95
N THR A 124 2.40 8.16 13.53
CA THR A 124 3.68 8.86 13.77
C THR A 124 4.10 8.86 15.24
N SER A 125 3.60 7.91 16.04
CA SER A 125 3.93 7.76 17.46
C SER A 125 5.27 7.05 17.72
N GLY A 126 5.80 6.33 16.72
CA GLY A 126 6.96 5.46 16.88
C GLY A 126 6.66 4.11 17.55
N LEU A 127 5.39 3.85 17.91
CA LEU A 127 4.96 2.55 18.42
C LEU A 127 5.06 1.47 17.31
N PRO A 128 5.37 0.21 17.67
CA PRO A 128 5.44 -0.89 16.72
C PRO A 128 4.07 -1.21 16.11
N ARG A 129 4.04 -2.07 15.08
CA ARG A 129 2.79 -2.53 14.47
C ARG A 129 1.88 -3.22 15.50
N LEU A 130 2.46 -4.14 16.26
CA LEU A 130 1.82 -4.94 17.30
C LEU A 130 2.65 -4.82 18.58
N PRO A 131 2.03 -5.00 19.75
CA PRO A 131 2.76 -5.01 21.01
C PRO A 131 3.63 -6.28 21.10
N ASP A 132 4.77 -6.22 21.80
CA ASP A 132 5.66 -7.38 21.95
C ASP A 132 5.06 -8.49 22.81
N ASN A 133 4.12 -8.15 23.70
CA ASN A 133 3.32 -9.09 24.48
C ASN A 133 2.08 -9.62 23.74
N HIS A 134 1.89 -9.32 22.44
CA HIS A 134 0.69 -9.71 21.68
C HIS A 134 0.38 -11.20 21.75
N GLY A 135 1.41 -12.06 21.75
CA GLY A 135 1.26 -13.51 21.82
C GLY A 135 0.51 -14.02 23.06
N GLN A 136 0.45 -13.24 24.13
CA GLN A 136 -0.29 -13.59 25.35
C GLN A 136 -1.83 -13.48 25.18
N GLY A 137 -2.29 -12.79 24.14
CA GLY A 137 -3.71 -12.58 23.83
C GLY A 137 -4.29 -13.56 22.82
N VAL A 138 -3.53 -14.55 22.35
CA VAL A 138 -3.97 -15.51 21.33
C VAL A 138 -4.89 -16.57 21.95
N VAL A 139 -6.07 -16.77 21.36
CA VAL A 139 -7.03 -17.82 21.74
C VAL A 139 -7.43 -18.62 20.51
N GLY A 140 -6.89 -19.84 20.39
CA GLY A 140 -7.08 -20.65 19.18
C GLY A 140 -6.55 -19.94 17.92
N ASP A 141 -7.38 -19.84 16.89
CA ASP A 141 -7.06 -19.15 15.63
C ASP A 141 -7.35 -17.62 15.68
N ASP A 142 -7.82 -17.10 16.82
CA ASP A 142 -8.04 -15.66 17.02
C ASP A 142 -6.85 -15.02 17.76
N PRO A 143 -6.02 -14.20 17.09
CA PRO A 143 -4.83 -13.64 17.69
C PRO A 143 -5.10 -12.48 18.65
N TYR A 144 -6.34 -11.97 18.75
CA TYR A 144 -6.67 -10.81 19.57
C TYR A 144 -7.66 -11.07 20.70
N ALA A 145 -8.41 -12.18 20.68
CA ALA A 145 -9.50 -12.43 21.61
C ALA A 145 -9.13 -12.22 23.09
N GLY A 146 -7.95 -12.68 23.50
CA GLY A 146 -7.43 -12.54 24.87
C GLY A 146 -6.68 -11.24 25.15
N TYR A 147 -6.44 -10.38 24.15
CA TYR A 147 -5.68 -9.13 24.30
C TYR A 147 -6.52 -8.02 24.97
N ASN A 148 -6.66 -8.12 26.28
CA ASN A 148 -7.48 -7.24 27.13
C ASN A 148 -6.73 -5.96 27.59
N GLU A 149 -7.43 -5.10 28.34
CA GLU A 149 -6.90 -3.81 28.81
C GLU A 149 -5.62 -3.98 29.65
N LYS A 150 -5.55 -5.01 30.49
CA LYS A 150 -4.37 -5.31 31.30
C LYS A 150 -3.14 -5.50 30.42
N LEU A 151 -3.24 -6.32 29.37
CA LEU A 151 -2.12 -6.56 28.45
C LEU A 151 -1.74 -5.29 27.68
N LEU A 152 -2.71 -4.48 27.28
CA LEU A 152 -2.44 -3.19 26.64
C LEU A 152 -1.65 -2.26 27.56
N TYR A 153 -2.06 -2.12 28.83
CA TYR A 153 -1.37 -1.26 29.80
C TYR A 153 0.00 -1.79 30.20
N GLU A 154 0.18 -3.12 30.34
CA GLU A 154 1.50 -3.72 30.57
C GLU A 154 2.46 -3.42 29.43
N PHE A 155 1.97 -3.43 28.19
CA PHE A 155 2.75 -3.01 27.03
C PHE A 155 3.09 -1.51 27.09
N ILE A 156 2.10 -0.63 27.32
CA ILE A 156 2.35 0.82 27.35
C ILE A 156 3.32 1.22 28.47
N ALA A 157 3.24 0.57 29.64
CA ALA A 157 4.14 0.82 30.75
C ALA A 157 5.59 0.40 30.45
N SER A 158 5.79 -0.68 29.68
CA SER A 158 7.13 -1.24 29.40
C SER A 158 7.75 -0.81 28.06
N ALA A 159 6.94 -0.27 27.14
CA ALA A 159 7.36 0.12 25.80
C ALA A 159 8.51 1.15 25.80
N LYS A 160 9.40 1.02 24.82
CA LYS A 160 10.52 1.93 24.58
C LYS A 160 10.59 2.32 23.11
N LEU A 161 10.63 3.61 22.81
CA LEU A 161 10.70 4.09 21.44
C LEU A 161 12.12 3.94 20.87
N LYS A 162 12.22 3.43 19.64
CA LYS A 162 13.49 3.34 18.91
C LYS A 162 13.72 4.62 18.11
N GLY A 163 14.94 5.14 18.10
CA GLY A 163 15.28 6.36 17.39
C GLY A 163 14.76 7.64 18.05
N LYS A 164 14.75 8.74 17.30
CA LYS A 164 14.33 10.08 17.76
C LYS A 164 13.18 10.60 16.90
N ALA A 165 12.29 11.38 17.52
CA ALA A 165 11.22 12.09 16.82
C ALA A 165 11.78 13.21 15.90
N PRO A 166 11.04 13.66 14.87
CA PRO A 166 9.73 13.15 14.45
C PRO A 166 9.82 11.73 13.87
N TYR A 167 8.86 10.88 14.23
CA TYR A 167 8.79 9.53 13.69
C TYR A 167 8.05 9.54 12.35
N PRO A 168 8.50 8.76 11.35
CA PRO A 168 7.75 8.60 10.11
C PRO A 168 6.42 7.87 10.37
N CYS A 169 5.49 7.96 9.42
CA CYS A 169 4.25 7.19 9.43
C CYS A 169 4.55 5.68 9.32
N ASN A 170 4.61 5.01 10.47
CA ASN A 170 4.84 3.58 10.61
C ASN A 170 3.57 2.91 11.13
N TYR A 171 2.88 2.19 10.25
CA TYR A 171 1.56 1.62 10.52
C TYR A 171 1.50 0.84 11.84
N SER A 172 0.69 1.32 12.78
CA SER A 172 0.58 0.79 14.14
C SER A 172 -0.86 0.44 14.49
N ASN A 173 -1.15 -0.86 14.65
CA ASN A 173 -2.44 -1.33 15.16
C ASN A 173 -2.56 -1.04 16.64
N VAL A 174 -1.50 -1.24 17.43
CA VAL A 174 -1.53 -0.93 18.86
C VAL A 174 -1.69 0.56 19.12
N GLY A 175 -1.11 1.43 18.28
CA GLY A 175 -1.28 2.87 18.38
C GLY A 175 -2.74 3.30 18.21
N VAL A 176 -3.41 2.87 17.13
CA VAL A 176 -4.82 3.22 16.90
C VAL A 176 -5.76 2.45 17.84
N GLY A 177 -5.37 1.24 18.27
CA GLY A 177 -6.06 0.49 19.32
C GLY A 177 -6.09 1.26 20.64
N LEU A 178 -4.93 1.77 21.07
CA LEU A 178 -4.80 2.65 22.23
C LEU A 178 -5.64 3.93 22.06
N LEU A 179 -5.63 4.55 20.87
CA LEU A 179 -6.47 5.71 20.59
C LEU A 179 -7.96 5.39 20.83
N GLY A 180 -8.46 4.29 20.27
CA GLY A 180 -9.85 3.87 20.47
C GLY A 180 -10.17 3.65 21.96
N HIS A 181 -9.27 2.99 22.68
CA HIS A 181 -9.39 2.76 24.12
C HIS A 181 -9.48 4.07 24.91
N LEU A 182 -8.57 5.01 24.66
CA LEU A 182 -8.55 6.32 25.33
C LEU A 182 -9.77 7.17 24.98
N LEU A 183 -10.27 7.12 23.74
CA LEU A 183 -11.49 7.82 23.35
C LEU A 183 -12.72 7.29 24.09
N GLY A 184 -12.79 5.98 24.37
CA GLY A 184 -13.81 5.43 25.26
C GLY A 184 -13.82 6.14 26.62
N LYS A 185 -12.63 6.31 27.22
CA LYS A 185 -12.47 7.03 28.50
C LYS A 185 -12.89 8.51 28.38
N VAL A 186 -12.50 9.20 27.30
CA VAL A 186 -12.88 10.61 27.03
C VAL A 186 -14.41 10.80 26.95
N TYR A 187 -15.13 9.80 26.42
CA TYR A 187 -16.59 9.82 26.35
C TYR A 187 -17.29 9.20 27.57
N ALA A 188 -16.54 8.60 28.51
CA ALA A 188 -17.06 7.76 29.58
C ALA A 188 -18.01 6.65 29.07
N MET A 189 -17.62 6.03 27.96
CA MET A 189 -18.36 4.99 27.25
C MET A 189 -17.39 3.87 26.84
N SER A 190 -17.89 2.68 26.49
CA SER A 190 -17.10 1.78 25.67
C SER A 190 -16.79 2.46 24.32
N TRP A 191 -15.69 2.06 23.68
CA TRP A 191 -15.35 2.60 22.36
C TRP A 191 -16.46 2.34 21.33
N GLU A 192 -17.11 1.17 21.37
CA GLU A 192 -18.22 0.85 20.49
C GLU A 192 -19.42 1.78 20.71
N GLU A 193 -19.82 2.03 21.95
CA GLU A 193 -20.91 2.95 22.27
C GLU A 193 -20.61 4.37 21.77
N ALA A 194 -19.37 4.83 21.96
CA ALA A 194 -18.94 6.15 21.46
C ALA A 194 -19.02 6.22 19.93
N ILE A 195 -18.54 5.20 19.20
CA ILE A 195 -18.66 5.13 17.73
C ILE A 195 -20.13 5.14 17.30
N VAL A 196 -20.97 4.31 17.92
CA VAL A 196 -22.39 4.22 17.54
C VAL A 196 -23.12 5.54 17.80
N ALA A 197 -22.92 6.12 18.98
CA ALA A 197 -23.63 7.35 19.38
C ALA A 197 -23.14 8.59 18.64
N LYS A 198 -21.82 8.71 18.40
CA LYS A 198 -21.22 9.93 17.86
C LYS A 198 -20.98 9.91 16.36
N ILE A 199 -20.84 8.72 15.77
CA ILE A 199 -20.54 8.56 14.34
C ILE A 199 -21.68 7.86 13.60
N CYS A 200 -22.03 6.63 13.98
CA CYS A 200 -22.98 5.83 13.20
C CYS A 200 -24.40 6.41 13.23
N THR A 201 -24.90 6.81 14.40
CA THR A 201 -26.26 7.33 14.55
C THR A 201 -26.46 8.65 13.77
N PRO A 202 -25.58 9.67 13.90
CA PRO A 202 -25.71 10.90 13.11
C PRO A 202 -25.61 10.72 11.59
N LEU A 203 -24.95 9.65 11.13
CA LEU A 203 -24.80 9.33 9.71
C LEU A 203 -25.81 8.29 9.20
N GLY A 204 -26.68 7.76 10.06
CA GLY A 204 -27.67 6.74 9.69
C GLY A 204 -27.07 5.38 9.29
N LEU A 205 -25.93 5.01 9.90
CA LEU A 205 -25.22 3.74 9.68
C LEU A 205 -25.73 2.67 10.66
N GLN A 206 -26.90 2.12 10.37
CA GLN A 206 -27.66 1.29 11.31
C GLN A 206 -26.99 -0.06 11.63
N HIS A 207 -26.17 -0.55 10.72
CA HIS A 207 -25.59 -1.91 10.75
C HIS A 207 -24.07 -1.89 10.97
N THR A 208 -23.49 -0.74 11.30
CA THR A 208 -22.06 -0.58 11.56
C THR A 208 -21.76 -0.59 13.05
N ARG A 209 -21.20 -1.70 13.55
CA ARG A 209 -20.87 -1.91 14.97
C ARG A 209 -19.91 -3.10 15.16
N MET A 210 -19.34 -3.27 16.35
CA MET A 210 -18.48 -4.44 16.67
C MET A 210 -19.35 -5.64 17.09
N THR A 211 -20.28 -5.41 18.01
CA THR A 211 -21.19 -6.38 18.61
C THR A 211 -22.49 -6.45 17.81
N ILE A 212 -22.62 -7.50 17.00
CA ILE A 212 -23.75 -7.66 16.05
C ILE A 212 -24.89 -8.54 16.59
N THR A 213 -24.84 -8.99 17.84
CA THR A 213 -25.87 -9.88 18.43
C THR A 213 -27.26 -9.26 18.47
N SER A 214 -27.35 -7.93 18.40
CA SER A 214 -28.60 -7.17 18.29
C SER A 214 -29.07 -6.97 16.85
N LEU A 215 -28.28 -7.38 15.85
CA LEU A 215 -28.63 -7.27 14.44
C LEU A 215 -29.17 -8.61 13.94
N ASN A 216 -30.37 -8.60 13.35
CA ASN A 216 -30.94 -9.74 12.64
C ASN A 216 -30.36 -9.85 11.21
N LEU A 217 -29.04 -9.71 11.07
CA LEU A 217 -28.33 -9.76 9.78
C LEU A 217 -27.27 -10.87 9.77
N PRO A 218 -27.10 -11.58 8.64
CA PRO A 218 -26.10 -12.63 8.55
C PRO A 218 -24.68 -12.05 8.46
N LEU A 219 -23.76 -12.62 9.25
CA LEU A 219 -22.31 -12.41 9.08
C LEU A 219 -21.77 -13.39 8.05
N ALA A 220 -21.05 -12.88 7.05
CA ALA A 220 -20.42 -13.70 6.02
C ALA A 220 -19.41 -14.65 6.66
N THR A 221 -19.42 -15.94 6.31
CA THR A 221 -18.47 -16.91 6.90
C THR A 221 -17.05 -16.59 6.42
N PRO A 222 -16.04 -16.43 7.28
CA PRO A 222 -14.68 -16.11 6.85
C PRO A 222 -13.96 -17.31 6.23
N TYR A 223 -13.12 -17.06 5.21
CA TYR A 223 -12.33 -18.09 4.53
C TYR A 223 -10.87 -17.67 4.29
N ASP A 224 -9.99 -18.67 4.24
CA ASP A 224 -8.63 -18.58 3.73
C ASP A 224 -8.48 -19.59 2.57
N GLY A 225 -8.59 -19.10 1.34
CA GLY A 225 -8.70 -19.94 0.16
C GLY A 225 -9.96 -20.82 0.21
N ALA A 226 -9.78 -22.13 0.38
CA ALA A 226 -10.90 -23.08 0.53
C ALA A 226 -11.23 -23.41 2.00
N LYS A 227 -10.36 -23.03 2.95
CA LYS A 227 -10.50 -23.38 4.37
C LYS A 227 -11.37 -22.35 5.07
N LYS A 228 -12.34 -22.78 5.88
CA LYS A 228 -13.05 -21.88 6.81
C LYS A 228 -12.07 -21.29 7.82
N ASN A 229 -12.22 -20.02 8.15
CA ASN A 229 -11.42 -19.34 9.16
C ASN A 229 -12.31 -18.86 10.33
N VAL A 230 -11.75 -18.07 11.23
CA VAL A 230 -12.46 -17.46 12.36
C VAL A 230 -12.52 -15.93 12.22
N SER A 231 -13.56 -15.36 12.81
CA SER A 231 -13.68 -13.91 13.02
C SER A 231 -12.72 -13.47 14.12
N TRP A 232 -12.18 -12.26 14.04
CA TRP A 232 -11.22 -11.75 15.04
C TRP A 232 -11.89 -10.80 16.03
N HIS A 233 -11.62 -11.01 17.32
CA HIS A 233 -12.19 -10.22 18.41
C HIS A 233 -11.10 -9.31 18.99
N LEU A 234 -11.01 -8.08 18.47
CA LEU A 234 -9.87 -7.17 18.75
C LEU A 234 -9.86 -6.54 20.16
N ASN A 235 -10.84 -6.84 21.02
CA ASN A 235 -10.88 -6.50 22.44
C ASN A 235 -10.28 -5.11 22.79
N ALA A 236 -9.18 -5.01 23.55
CA ALA A 236 -8.63 -3.72 23.98
C ALA A 236 -8.01 -2.88 22.83
N VAL A 237 -7.80 -3.47 21.67
CA VAL A 237 -7.35 -2.77 20.45
C VAL A 237 -8.47 -2.66 19.42
N ALA A 238 -9.74 -2.69 19.84
CA ALA A 238 -10.90 -2.66 18.97
C ALA A 238 -10.91 -1.49 17.97
N GLY A 239 -10.45 -0.31 18.41
CA GLY A 239 -10.29 0.89 17.58
C GLY A 239 -9.43 0.72 16.33
N ALA A 240 -8.62 -0.34 16.26
CA ALA A 240 -7.77 -0.63 15.11
C ALA A 240 -8.48 -1.44 14.01
N GLY A 241 -9.56 -2.17 14.30
CA GLY A 241 -10.11 -3.11 13.30
C GLY A 241 -11.38 -3.90 13.63
N ALA A 242 -12.08 -3.59 14.71
CA ALA A 242 -13.16 -4.44 15.21
C ALA A 242 -14.55 -4.21 14.59
N LEU A 243 -14.73 -3.17 13.77
CA LEU A 243 -16.06 -2.93 13.20
C LEU A 243 -16.44 -4.01 12.20
N ARG A 244 -17.73 -4.29 12.21
CA ARG A 244 -18.45 -4.99 11.15
C ARG A 244 -19.40 -4.00 10.51
N ALA A 245 -19.56 -4.10 9.20
CA ALA A 245 -20.47 -3.24 8.46
C ALA A 245 -20.99 -3.96 7.22
N THR A 246 -21.98 -3.35 6.59
CA THR A 246 -22.52 -3.76 5.30
C THR A 246 -21.97 -2.88 4.19
N ALA A 247 -22.10 -3.30 2.93
CA ALA A 247 -21.70 -2.48 1.80
C ALA A 247 -22.56 -1.21 1.70
N ALA A 248 -23.85 -1.31 2.04
CA ALA A 248 -24.77 -0.17 2.10
C ALA A 248 -24.36 0.89 3.13
N ASP A 249 -23.96 0.50 4.33
CA ASP A 249 -23.51 1.45 5.35
C ASP A 249 -22.17 2.09 5.00
N LEU A 250 -21.20 1.30 4.50
CA LEU A 250 -19.92 1.88 4.07
C LEU A 250 -20.07 2.82 2.88
N LEU A 251 -21.06 2.59 1.99
CA LEU A 251 -21.36 3.54 0.92
C LEU A 251 -21.84 4.88 1.48
N LYS A 252 -22.78 4.85 2.43
CA LYS A 252 -23.27 6.07 3.10
C LYS A 252 -22.13 6.79 3.82
N PHE A 253 -21.26 6.06 4.50
CA PHE A 253 -20.08 6.63 5.15
C PHE A 253 -19.12 7.28 4.13
N GLY A 254 -18.84 6.62 3.01
CA GLY A 254 -18.02 7.20 1.94
C GLY A 254 -18.68 8.41 1.27
N GLN A 255 -20.01 8.43 1.12
CA GLN A 255 -20.74 9.61 0.63
C GLN A 255 -20.67 10.77 1.61
N ALA A 256 -20.73 10.50 2.91
CA ALA A 256 -20.51 11.50 3.97
C ALA A 256 -19.07 12.06 3.92
N MET A 257 -18.06 11.22 3.64
CA MET A 257 -16.68 11.69 3.40
C MET A 257 -16.55 12.53 2.13
N ALA A 258 -17.30 12.20 1.07
CA ALA A 258 -17.27 12.93 -0.21
C ALA A 258 -17.94 14.31 -0.11
N LYS A 259 -18.99 14.43 0.70
CA LYS A 259 -19.75 15.67 0.94
C LYS A 259 -19.98 15.94 2.42
N PRO A 260 -18.90 16.23 3.19
CA PRO A 260 -18.99 16.46 4.64
C PRO A 260 -20.03 17.50 5.05
N GLU A 261 -20.15 18.57 4.27
CA GLU A 261 -21.03 19.72 4.48
C GLU A 261 -22.52 19.34 4.48
N ALA A 262 -22.88 18.22 3.86
CA ALA A 262 -24.23 17.69 3.85
C ALA A 262 -24.57 16.86 5.11
N THR A 263 -23.66 16.80 6.10
CA THR A 263 -23.80 15.95 7.28
C THR A 263 -23.72 16.73 8.59
N PRO A 264 -24.31 16.21 9.68
CA PRO A 264 -24.14 16.80 11.02
C PRO A 264 -22.68 16.82 11.52
N LEU A 265 -21.78 16.06 10.88
CA LEU A 265 -20.38 15.91 11.26
C LEU A 265 -19.42 16.72 10.39
N ALA A 266 -19.92 17.73 9.65
CA ALA A 266 -19.13 18.51 8.71
C ALA A 266 -17.78 19.01 9.27
N LYS A 267 -17.77 19.54 10.50
CA LYS A 267 -16.54 20.02 11.16
C LYS A 267 -15.58 18.89 11.51
N ALA A 268 -16.09 17.76 11.98
CA ALA A 268 -15.27 16.60 12.34
C ALA A 268 -14.64 15.98 11.09
N PHE A 269 -15.40 15.85 10.00
CA PHE A 269 -14.86 15.40 8.72
C PHE A 269 -13.82 16.37 8.16
N ALA A 270 -14.07 17.69 8.21
CA ALA A 270 -13.08 18.67 7.76
C ALA A 270 -11.74 18.51 8.50
N LEU A 271 -11.79 18.23 9.81
CA LEU A 271 -10.59 17.96 10.60
C LEU A 271 -9.98 16.58 10.30
N ALA A 272 -10.79 15.54 10.13
CA ALA A 272 -10.33 14.18 9.89
C ALA A 272 -9.73 13.97 8.48
N LEU A 273 -10.24 14.68 7.48
CA LEU A 273 -9.79 14.62 6.09
C LEU A 273 -8.68 15.63 5.77
N HIS A 274 -8.31 16.49 6.73
CA HIS A 274 -7.15 17.35 6.61
C HIS A 274 -5.85 16.51 6.64
N PRO A 275 -4.85 16.77 5.77
CA PRO A 275 -3.55 16.10 5.85
C PRO A 275 -2.81 16.45 7.14
N HIS A 276 -2.55 15.48 8.01
CA HIS A 276 -1.84 15.70 9.29
C HIS A 276 -0.39 15.21 9.30
N ALA A 277 -0.04 14.28 8.41
CA ALA A 277 1.32 13.77 8.27
C ALA A 277 1.60 13.21 6.86
N ASP A 278 2.88 13.05 6.55
CA ASP A 278 3.35 12.26 5.41
C ASP A 278 3.14 10.76 5.70
N ALA A 279 2.60 10.03 4.74
CA ALA A 279 2.39 8.59 4.80
C ALA A 279 3.45 7.83 3.98
N ALA A 280 3.37 6.50 3.95
CA ALA A 280 4.25 5.69 3.12
C ALA A 280 4.03 6.00 1.63
N GLY A 281 5.08 6.48 0.98
CA GLY A 281 5.12 6.81 -0.44
C GLY A 281 5.26 8.31 -0.72
N PRO A 282 5.77 8.69 -1.91
CA PRO A 282 6.36 10.01 -2.19
C PRO A 282 5.39 11.19 -2.13
N THR A 283 4.09 10.89 -2.27
CA THR A 283 3.00 11.88 -2.28
C THR A 283 1.83 11.46 -1.41
N SER A 284 1.99 10.37 -0.65
CA SER A 284 0.94 9.87 0.23
C SER A 284 0.91 10.73 1.49
N LYS A 285 -0.27 11.19 1.89
CA LYS A 285 -0.52 11.81 3.19
C LYS A 285 -1.47 10.93 3.99
N ILE A 286 -1.64 11.24 5.26
CA ILE A 286 -2.65 10.62 6.12
C ILE A 286 -3.42 11.71 6.86
N GLY A 287 -4.74 11.54 6.91
CA GLY A 287 -5.62 12.31 7.78
C GLY A 287 -5.69 11.70 9.18
N LEU A 288 -6.83 11.84 9.86
CA LEU A 288 -7.11 11.09 11.07
C LEU A 288 -7.74 9.74 10.68
N GLY A 289 -6.88 8.78 10.29
CA GLY A 289 -7.30 7.47 9.82
C GLY A 289 -7.11 7.24 8.31
N PRO A 290 -7.79 7.98 7.40
CA PRO A 290 -7.74 7.69 5.97
C PRO A 290 -6.39 8.08 5.36
N PHE A 291 -5.90 7.26 4.44
CA PHE A 291 -4.79 7.63 3.58
C PHE A 291 -5.28 8.54 2.46
N MET A 292 -4.39 9.40 2.01
CA MET A 292 -4.65 10.41 1.00
C MET A 292 -3.60 10.28 -0.09
N THR A 293 -4.04 10.07 -1.32
CA THR A 293 -3.17 10.12 -2.49
C THR A 293 -3.74 11.06 -3.53
N THR A 294 -2.89 11.54 -4.43
CA THR A 294 -3.32 12.30 -5.60
C THR A 294 -3.13 11.45 -6.84
N ARG A 295 -4.16 11.38 -7.69
CA ARG A 295 -4.09 10.69 -8.98
C ARG A 295 -4.95 11.41 -10.00
N ASP A 296 -4.42 11.62 -11.20
CA ASP A 296 -5.06 12.37 -12.28
C ASP A 296 -5.50 13.79 -11.83
N GLY A 297 -4.73 14.40 -10.91
CA GLY A 297 -5.04 15.70 -10.29
C GLY A 297 -6.17 15.66 -9.24
N LEU A 298 -6.73 14.49 -8.94
CA LEU A 298 -7.83 14.29 -8.00
C LEU A 298 -7.32 13.76 -6.66
N THR A 299 -7.94 14.21 -5.57
CA THR A 299 -7.70 13.67 -4.23
C THR A 299 -8.43 12.35 -4.09
N ILE A 300 -7.72 11.34 -3.58
CA ILE A 300 -8.28 10.04 -3.26
C ILE A 300 -8.11 9.83 -1.77
N TYR A 301 -9.22 9.69 -1.06
CA TYR A 301 -9.24 9.13 0.29
C TYR A 301 -9.43 7.62 0.19
N ASP A 302 -8.57 6.85 0.83
CA ASP A 302 -8.71 5.40 0.85
C ASP A 302 -8.31 4.78 2.20
N HIS A 303 -8.83 3.59 2.42
CA HIS A 303 -8.33 2.68 3.45
C HIS A 303 -8.71 1.24 3.10
N GLY A 304 -7.75 0.32 3.22
CA GLY A 304 -8.01 -1.12 3.13
C GLY A 304 -8.20 -1.76 4.51
N GLY A 305 -8.76 -2.96 4.56
CA GLY A 305 -8.87 -3.72 5.80
C GLY A 305 -8.71 -5.21 5.58
N GLY A 306 -8.24 -5.88 6.63
CA GLY A 306 -8.20 -7.34 6.65
C GLY A 306 -8.21 -7.87 8.07
N THR A 307 -8.92 -8.99 8.25
CA THR A 307 -8.94 -9.80 9.47
C THR A 307 -8.82 -11.30 9.11
N GLY A 308 -9.25 -12.20 10.01
CA GLY A 308 -9.01 -13.65 9.93
C GLY A 308 -9.45 -14.32 8.64
N GLY A 309 -10.48 -13.81 7.97
CA GLY A 309 -10.85 -14.29 6.62
C GLY A 309 -11.59 -13.24 5.81
N TYR A 310 -11.35 -11.95 6.09
CA TYR A 310 -12.02 -10.86 5.41
C TYR A 310 -11.00 -9.90 4.78
N ARG A 311 -11.41 -9.27 3.69
CA ARG A 311 -10.71 -8.16 3.04
C ARG A 311 -11.72 -7.08 2.69
N SER A 312 -11.35 -5.83 2.88
CA SER A 312 -12.21 -4.68 2.58
C SER A 312 -11.42 -3.56 1.91
N GLY A 313 -12.08 -2.81 1.04
CA GLY A 313 -11.54 -1.61 0.40
C GLY A 313 -12.59 -0.51 0.38
N LEU A 314 -12.15 0.70 0.70
CA LEU A 314 -12.92 1.94 0.59
C LEU A 314 -12.11 2.95 -0.23
N GLN A 315 -12.72 3.54 -1.25
CA GLN A 315 -12.18 4.66 -2.01
C GLN A 315 -13.23 5.76 -2.12
N VAL A 316 -12.80 7.01 -1.91
CA VAL A 316 -13.62 8.20 -2.09
C VAL A 316 -12.83 9.21 -2.94
N ILE A 317 -13.45 9.70 -4.01
CA ILE A 317 -12.92 10.77 -4.87
C ILE A 317 -13.95 11.91 -4.86
N PRO A 318 -13.83 12.86 -3.91
CA PRO A 318 -14.83 13.91 -3.68
C PRO A 318 -15.11 14.76 -4.91
N GLU A 319 -14.07 15.14 -5.64
CA GLU A 319 -14.13 16.03 -6.81
C GLU A 319 -14.96 15.42 -7.96
N LYS A 320 -15.14 14.09 -7.96
CA LYS A 320 -15.97 13.36 -8.91
C LYS A 320 -17.22 12.75 -8.28
N ASN A 321 -17.43 12.97 -6.99
CA ASN A 321 -18.53 12.35 -6.23
C ASN A 321 -18.55 10.82 -6.43
N ILE A 322 -17.35 10.21 -6.42
CA ILE A 322 -17.17 8.75 -6.55
C ILE A 322 -16.93 8.14 -5.18
N VAL A 323 -17.66 7.06 -4.89
CA VAL A 323 -17.44 6.21 -3.71
C VAL A 323 -17.44 4.76 -4.15
N ARG A 324 -16.44 3.99 -3.73
CA ARG A 324 -16.33 2.56 -4.02
C ARG A 324 -16.05 1.78 -2.74
N VAL A 325 -16.81 0.71 -2.56
CA VAL A 325 -16.69 -0.22 -1.44
C VAL A 325 -16.62 -1.64 -1.99
N VAL A 326 -15.65 -2.41 -1.52
CA VAL A 326 -15.52 -3.84 -1.80
C VAL A 326 -15.34 -4.58 -0.48
N LEU A 327 -16.19 -5.56 -0.22
CA LEU A 327 -16.15 -6.44 0.96
C LEU A 327 -16.03 -7.88 0.50
N ILE A 328 -15.05 -8.61 1.03
CA ILE A 328 -14.72 -9.97 0.63
C ILE A 328 -14.55 -10.79 1.90
N ASN A 329 -15.15 -11.98 1.99
CA ASN A 329 -14.91 -12.94 3.08
C ASN A 329 -13.96 -14.07 2.64
N ASN A 330 -12.88 -13.68 1.96
CA ASN A 330 -11.76 -14.56 1.60
C ASN A 330 -10.45 -13.75 1.54
N THR A 331 -9.34 -14.37 1.98
CA THR A 331 -8.00 -13.77 2.00
C THR A 331 -7.31 -13.67 0.64
N THR A 332 -7.78 -14.40 -0.38
CA THR A 332 -7.05 -14.59 -1.65
C THR A 332 -7.22 -13.48 -2.68
N LEU A 333 -8.08 -12.48 -2.41
CA LEU A 333 -8.30 -11.34 -3.29
C LEU A 333 -7.91 -10.03 -2.60
N ASP A 334 -7.43 -9.07 -3.39
CA ASP A 334 -7.14 -7.73 -2.93
C ASP A 334 -8.23 -6.74 -3.39
N PRO A 335 -9.06 -6.21 -2.48
CA PRO A 335 -10.12 -5.27 -2.85
C PRO A 335 -9.59 -3.96 -3.45
N ASN A 336 -8.38 -3.53 -3.09
CA ASN A 336 -7.79 -2.33 -3.68
C ASN A 336 -7.37 -2.55 -5.13
N ALA A 337 -6.92 -3.76 -5.48
CA ALA A 337 -6.67 -4.15 -6.86
C ALA A 337 -7.96 -4.14 -7.68
N LEU A 338 -9.05 -4.67 -7.14
CA LEU A 338 -10.37 -4.62 -7.78
C LEU A 338 -10.84 -3.18 -8.03
N ILE A 339 -10.68 -2.29 -7.05
CA ILE A 339 -10.99 -0.87 -7.21
C ILE A 339 -10.08 -0.25 -8.28
N LEU A 340 -8.79 -0.59 -8.32
CA LEU A 340 -7.85 -0.08 -9.32
C LEU A 340 -8.21 -0.54 -10.74
N ASP A 341 -8.66 -1.78 -10.91
CA ASP A 341 -9.03 -2.39 -12.20
C ASP A 341 -10.30 -1.80 -12.83
N THR A 342 -11.06 -1.00 -12.07
CA THR A 342 -12.16 -0.19 -12.63
C THR A 342 -11.64 0.88 -13.58
N ARG A 343 -10.40 1.37 -13.40
CA ARG A 343 -9.86 2.47 -14.19
C ARG A 343 -9.65 2.03 -15.64
N ILE A 344 -10.21 2.78 -16.57
CA ILE A 344 -9.87 2.66 -18.00
C ILE A 344 -8.77 3.67 -18.29
N GLU A 345 -7.56 3.17 -18.58
CA GLU A 345 -6.49 4.06 -19.03
C GLU A 345 -6.84 4.63 -20.42
N PRO A 346 -6.62 5.93 -20.67
CA PRO A 346 -6.75 6.46 -22.00
C PRO A 346 -5.78 5.71 -22.94
N PRO A 347 -6.17 5.50 -24.22
CA PRO A 347 -5.30 4.86 -25.20
C PRO A 347 -3.93 5.52 -25.22
N ARG A 348 -2.89 4.69 -25.11
CA ARG A 348 -1.53 5.18 -25.05
C ARG A 348 -1.12 5.81 -26.39
N VAL A 349 -0.91 7.11 -26.38
CA VAL A 349 -0.28 7.82 -27.49
C VAL A 349 1.23 7.75 -27.31
N MET A 350 1.94 7.09 -28.22
CA MET A 350 3.39 7.01 -28.13
C MET A 350 4.02 8.38 -28.43
N PRO A 351 4.80 8.97 -27.50
CA PRO A 351 5.47 10.22 -27.77
C PRO A 351 6.45 10.10 -28.94
N LYS A 352 6.63 11.19 -29.69
CA LYS A 352 7.65 11.26 -30.73
C LYS A 352 9.03 11.40 -30.06
N GLU A 353 9.94 10.51 -30.43
CA GLU A 353 11.32 10.56 -29.96
C GLU A 353 12.09 11.73 -30.57
N VAL A 354 12.85 12.42 -29.72
CA VAL A 354 13.80 13.47 -30.06
C VAL A 354 15.20 12.96 -29.72
N LYS A 355 16.18 13.24 -30.59
CA LYS A 355 17.59 12.94 -30.31
C LYS A 355 18.19 14.10 -29.53
N LEU A 356 18.79 13.81 -28.38
CA LEU A 356 19.59 14.77 -27.61
C LEU A 356 21.07 14.61 -27.95
N ASP A 357 21.83 15.70 -27.81
CA ASP A 357 23.28 15.70 -28.01
C ASP A 357 23.99 14.84 -26.97
N ALA A 358 25.08 14.18 -27.38
CA ALA A 358 25.84 13.29 -26.50
C ALA A 358 26.38 14.00 -25.25
N GLU A 359 26.69 15.30 -25.34
CA GLU A 359 27.12 16.10 -24.20
C GLU A 359 25.98 16.35 -23.22
N ALA A 360 24.79 16.69 -23.71
CA ALA A 360 23.60 16.92 -22.87
C ALA A 360 23.17 15.66 -22.12
N LEU A 361 23.40 14.47 -22.69
CA LEU A 361 23.09 13.20 -22.04
C LEU A 361 23.93 12.93 -20.77
N LYS A 362 25.06 13.62 -20.58
CA LYS A 362 25.94 13.42 -19.41
C LYS A 362 25.38 14.01 -18.12
N ASP A 363 24.36 14.86 -18.19
CA ASP A 363 23.78 15.51 -17.01
C ASP A 363 22.90 14.57 -16.16
N TYR A 364 22.22 13.63 -16.82
CA TYR A 364 21.15 12.81 -16.23
C TYR A 364 21.60 11.67 -15.30
N PRO A 365 22.73 10.98 -15.56
CA PRO A 365 23.19 9.91 -14.68
C PRO A 365 23.27 10.33 -13.22
N GLY A 366 22.83 9.45 -12.33
CA GLY A 366 22.68 9.76 -10.91
C GLY A 366 21.79 8.80 -10.17
N VAL A 367 21.82 8.94 -8.85
CA VAL A 367 20.88 8.28 -7.94
C VAL A 367 19.87 9.33 -7.47
N TYR A 368 18.59 8.99 -7.55
CA TYR A 368 17.50 9.86 -7.14
C TYR A 368 16.65 9.13 -6.09
N ILE A 369 16.65 9.66 -4.87
CA ILE A 369 15.99 9.05 -3.72
C ILE A 369 14.51 9.41 -3.75
N LEU A 370 13.69 8.38 -3.81
CA LEU A 370 12.24 8.49 -3.79
C LEU A 370 11.75 8.43 -2.33
N ASP A 371 12.21 7.44 -1.60
CA ASP A 371 12.03 7.26 -0.15
C ASP A 371 13.19 6.41 0.43
N PRO A 372 13.24 6.10 1.73
CA PRO A 372 14.35 5.32 2.30
C PRO A 372 14.58 3.92 1.69
N ASN A 373 13.56 3.31 1.07
CA ASN A 373 13.62 1.97 0.49
C ASN A 373 13.61 1.99 -1.05
N ALA A 374 13.16 3.08 -1.65
CA ALA A 374 13.04 3.23 -3.10
C ALA A 374 13.93 4.34 -3.65
N ARG A 375 14.69 4.02 -4.71
CA ARG A 375 15.49 4.99 -5.46
C ARG A 375 15.46 4.69 -6.95
N PHE A 376 15.59 5.73 -7.75
CA PHE A 376 15.89 5.60 -9.17
C PHE A 376 17.41 5.64 -9.38
N THR A 377 17.89 4.72 -10.20
CA THR A 377 19.26 4.71 -10.71
C THR A 377 19.21 5.02 -12.20
N ILE A 378 19.83 6.13 -12.59
CA ILE A 378 19.91 6.58 -13.98
C ILE A 378 21.33 6.38 -14.49
N LEU A 379 21.47 5.67 -15.62
CA LEU A 379 22.76 5.36 -16.24
C LEU A 379 22.79 5.85 -17.69
N LEU A 380 23.97 6.26 -18.15
CA LEU A 380 24.26 6.45 -19.57
C LEU A 380 25.07 5.27 -20.08
N HIS A 381 24.51 4.50 -21.02
CA HIS A 381 25.18 3.35 -21.62
C HIS A 381 25.05 3.38 -23.14
N LYS A 382 26.18 3.43 -23.84
CA LYS A 382 26.24 3.47 -25.32
C LYS A 382 25.33 4.54 -25.95
N GLY A 383 25.32 5.75 -25.37
CA GLY A 383 24.50 6.88 -25.86
C GLY A 383 23.01 6.81 -25.52
N GLN A 384 22.59 5.84 -24.70
CA GLN A 384 21.20 5.64 -24.28
C GLN A 384 21.10 5.85 -22.77
N ILE A 385 20.07 6.58 -22.32
CA ILE A 385 19.73 6.69 -20.90
C ILE A 385 18.92 5.48 -20.48
N TRP A 386 19.29 4.88 -19.35
CA TRP A 386 18.61 3.75 -18.74
C TRP A 386 18.16 4.12 -17.33
N ASN A 387 16.96 3.70 -16.97
CA ASN A 387 16.36 3.95 -15.68
C ASN A 387 16.03 2.63 -15.00
N ARG A 388 16.19 2.62 -13.67
CA ARG A 388 15.72 1.55 -12.81
C ARG A 388 15.16 2.12 -11.51
N LEU A 389 13.96 1.73 -11.12
CA LEU A 389 13.48 1.86 -9.74
C LEU A 389 13.87 0.61 -8.93
N THR A 390 14.23 0.76 -7.64
CA THR A 390 14.63 -0.37 -6.76
C THR A 390 13.78 -1.62 -6.98
N GLY A 391 14.42 -2.78 -7.13
CA GLY A 391 13.73 -4.07 -7.31
C GLY A 391 13.15 -4.33 -8.71
N GLN A 392 13.34 -3.41 -9.67
CA GLN A 392 12.91 -3.57 -11.06
C GLN A 392 14.10 -3.77 -12.01
N ALA A 393 13.81 -4.23 -13.22
CA ALA A 393 14.80 -4.27 -14.30
C ALA A 393 15.12 -2.86 -14.84
N PHE A 394 16.30 -2.69 -15.44
CA PHE A 394 16.62 -1.48 -16.19
C PHE A 394 15.79 -1.40 -17.47
N LEU A 395 15.20 -0.23 -17.73
CA LEU A 395 14.49 0.08 -18.96
C LEU A 395 15.14 1.28 -19.66
N PRO A 396 15.26 1.25 -21.01
CA PRO A 396 15.75 2.40 -21.75
C PRO A 396 14.70 3.51 -21.77
N MET A 397 15.17 4.75 -21.64
CA MET A 397 14.37 5.98 -21.67
C MET A 397 14.65 6.78 -22.94
N PHE A 398 13.61 7.18 -23.64
CA PHE A 398 13.71 7.92 -24.89
C PHE A 398 13.32 9.37 -24.64
N ALA A 399 14.12 10.33 -25.12
CA ALA A 399 13.79 11.73 -24.95
C ALA A 399 12.60 12.10 -25.85
N LYS A 400 11.64 12.84 -25.31
CA LYS A 400 10.59 13.52 -26.10
C LYS A 400 10.83 15.02 -26.21
N ASP A 401 11.59 15.58 -25.28
CA ASP A 401 12.05 16.97 -25.24
C ASP A 401 13.29 17.06 -24.32
N LYS A 402 13.92 18.23 -24.19
CA LYS A 402 14.92 18.49 -23.16
C LYS A 402 14.34 18.18 -21.77
N ASP A 403 15.10 17.42 -20.97
CA ASP A 403 14.73 17.00 -19.61
C ASP A 403 13.43 16.17 -19.50
N GLN A 404 12.84 15.73 -20.62
CA GLN A 404 11.61 14.93 -20.63
C GLN A 404 11.81 13.63 -21.41
N PHE A 405 11.55 12.53 -20.73
CA PHE A 405 11.78 11.18 -21.24
C PHE A 405 10.52 10.33 -21.11
N PHE A 406 10.39 9.33 -21.96
CA PHE A 406 9.34 8.33 -21.93
C PHE A 406 9.92 6.94 -22.11
N PHE A 407 9.18 5.92 -21.67
CA PHE A 407 9.55 4.52 -21.90
C PHE A 407 8.77 4.01 -23.11
N LYS A 408 9.34 3.11 -23.93
CA LYS A 408 8.55 2.40 -24.95
C LYS A 408 7.84 1.16 -24.38
N ALA A 409 8.45 0.50 -23.39
CA ALA A 409 7.95 -0.74 -22.80
C ALA A 409 6.76 -0.55 -21.83
N VAL A 410 6.66 0.62 -21.20
CA VAL A 410 5.60 0.94 -20.23
C VAL A 410 5.02 2.32 -20.51
N ASN A 411 3.77 2.55 -20.12
CA ASN A 411 3.13 3.86 -20.23
C ASN A 411 3.56 4.78 -19.08
N ALA A 412 4.79 5.27 -19.15
CA ALA A 412 5.34 6.16 -18.14
C ALA A 412 6.27 7.21 -18.76
N GLU A 413 6.44 8.30 -18.05
CA GLU A 413 7.35 9.40 -18.39
C GLU A 413 8.19 9.82 -17.21
N ILE A 414 9.38 10.36 -17.46
CA ILE A 414 10.21 11.01 -16.46
C ILE A 414 10.47 12.45 -16.89
N ARG A 415 10.27 13.40 -15.97
CA ARG A 415 10.72 14.78 -16.11
C ARG A 415 11.83 15.06 -15.12
N PHE A 416 12.97 15.54 -15.59
CA PHE A 416 14.02 16.06 -14.74
C PHE A 416 13.76 17.54 -14.45
N SER A 417 14.02 17.97 -13.21
CA SER A 417 13.93 19.38 -12.82
C SER A 417 15.32 19.92 -12.50
N ARG A 418 15.58 21.16 -12.92
CA ARG A 418 16.87 21.83 -12.76
C ARG A 418 16.78 23.06 -11.87
N GLU A 419 17.87 23.34 -11.15
CA GLU A 419 18.17 24.63 -10.55
C GLU A 419 19.42 25.19 -11.25
N GLY A 420 19.25 26.24 -12.06
CA GLY A 420 20.27 26.65 -13.02
C GLY A 420 20.58 25.51 -13.99
N ASP A 421 21.86 25.14 -14.13
CA ASP A 421 22.28 24.05 -15.00
C ASP A 421 22.24 22.67 -14.34
N LYS A 422 22.02 22.59 -13.02
CA LYS A 422 22.07 21.32 -12.28
C LYS A 422 20.71 20.67 -12.19
N ILE A 423 20.62 19.39 -12.57
CA ILE A 423 19.46 18.55 -12.25
C ILE A 423 19.44 18.29 -10.75
N VAL A 424 18.32 18.60 -10.10
CA VAL A 424 18.10 18.44 -8.65
C VAL A 424 17.07 17.37 -8.31
N SER A 425 16.20 17.00 -9.24
CA SER A 425 15.20 15.97 -9.03
C SER A 425 14.74 15.34 -10.35
N LEU A 426 14.04 14.21 -10.22
CA LEU A 426 13.24 13.65 -11.29
C LEU A 426 11.81 13.40 -10.79
N THR A 427 10.85 13.43 -11.70
CA THR A 427 9.44 13.12 -11.45
C THR A 427 9.00 12.02 -12.41
N LEU A 428 8.56 10.88 -11.87
CA LEU A 428 7.92 9.81 -12.63
C LEU A 428 6.42 10.12 -12.77
N PHE A 429 5.91 10.09 -14.00
CA PHE A 429 4.49 10.16 -14.33
C PHE A 429 4.04 8.77 -14.79
N GLN A 430 3.20 8.11 -14.01
CA GLN A 430 2.71 6.77 -14.34
C GLN A 430 1.37 6.51 -13.68
N ASN A 431 0.42 5.94 -14.44
CA ASN A 431 -0.92 5.56 -13.96
C ASN A 431 -1.65 6.72 -13.27
N GLY A 432 -1.49 7.94 -13.79
CA GLY A 432 -2.07 9.17 -13.23
C GLY A 432 -1.36 9.72 -11.99
N ARG A 433 -0.30 9.06 -11.50
CA ARG A 433 0.48 9.50 -10.34
C ARG A 433 1.72 10.27 -10.77
N GLU A 434 2.13 11.21 -9.92
CA GLU A 434 3.39 11.93 -10.01
C GLU A 434 4.25 11.55 -8.79
N LEU A 435 5.44 11.01 -9.03
CA LEU A 435 6.35 10.57 -7.97
C LEU A 435 7.68 11.30 -8.09
N VAL A 436 7.96 12.18 -7.12
CA VAL A 436 9.16 13.03 -7.13
C VAL A 436 10.29 12.36 -6.35
N ALA A 437 11.44 12.16 -6.98
CA ALA A 437 12.67 11.69 -6.36
C ALA A 437 13.74 12.79 -6.40
N LYS A 438 14.37 13.06 -5.25
CA LYS A 438 15.43 14.06 -5.13
C LYS A 438 16.77 13.45 -5.54
N ARG A 439 17.57 14.16 -6.32
CA ARG A 439 18.94 13.72 -6.61
C ARG A 439 19.74 13.64 -5.32
N SER A 440 20.54 12.59 -5.15
CA SER A 440 21.45 12.44 -4.02
C SER A 440 22.92 12.56 -4.43
N ASP A 441 23.78 12.71 -3.42
CA ASP A 441 25.24 12.69 -3.56
C ASP A 441 25.82 11.28 -3.61
N LEU A 442 24.97 10.24 -3.65
CA LEU A 442 25.44 8.86 -3.79
C LEU A 442 26.14 8.69 -5.15
N PRO A 443 27.26 7.96 -5.20
CA PRO A 443 27.93 7.70 -6.46
C PRO A 443 27.02 6.92 -7.40
N THR A 444 27.05 7.27 -8.69
CA THR A 444 26.34 6.49 -9.71
C THR A 444 27.03 5.13 -9.83
N PRO A 445 26.30 4.01 -9.65
CA PRO A 445 26.93 2.70 -9.70
C PRO A 445 27.39 2.36 -11.13
N THR A 446 28.56 1.77 -11.25
CA THR A 446 29.06 1.25 -12.53
C THR A 446 28.45 -0.13 -12.77
N ILE A 447 27.35 -0.17 -13.51
CA ILE A 447 26.64 -1.41 -13.86
C ILE A 447 26.87 -1.73 -15.34
N ALA A 448 27.31 -2.95 -15.61
CA ALA A 448 27.39 -3.46 -16.97
C ALA A 448 26.01 -3.91 -17.45
N LEU A 449 25.52 -3.31 -18.54
CA LEU A 449 24.25 -3.68 -19.17
C LEU A 449 24.50 -4.70 -20.28
N HIS A 450 23.99 -5.91 -20.07
CA HIS A 450 24.22 -7.06 -20.94
C HIS A 450 23.06 -7.38 -21.86
N THR A 451 23.33 -8.15 -22.92
CA THR A 451 22.33 -8.86 -23.71
C THR A 451 21.81 -10.10 -22.99
N ALA A 452 20.67 -10.64 -23.44
CA ALA A 452 20.14 -11.88 -22.89
C ALA A 452 21.12 -13.04 -23.12
N GLU A 453 21.74 -13.07 -24.30
CA GLU A 453 22.74 -14.04 -24.73
C GLU A 453 24.00 -14.01 -23.85
N GLU A 454 24.48 -12.81 -23.50
CA GLU A 454 25.61 -12.64 -22.57
C GLU A 454 25.28 -13.12 -21.15
N LEU A 455 24.03 -12.97 -20.70
CA LEU A 455 23.59 -13.38 -19.36
C LEU A 455 23.15 -14.86 -19.27
N LYS A 456 22.80 -15.48 -20.39
CA LYS A 456 22.32 -16.87 -20.46
C LYS A 456 23.25 -17.87 -19.76
N PRO A 457 24.59 -17.77 -19.85
CA PRO A 457 25.50 -18.70 -19.18
C PRO A 457 25.40 -18.71 -17.65
N TYR A 458 24.93 -17.62 -17.03
CA TYR A 458 24.80 -17.47 -15.57
C TYR A 458 23.51 -18.10 -15.03
N ALA A 459 22.47 -18.25 -15.86
CA ALA A 459 21.20 -18.82 -15.43
C ALA A 459 21.34 -20.31 -15.11
N GLY A 460 20.73 -20.76 -14.02
CA GLY A 460 20.78 -22.14 -13.57
C GLY A 460 20.47 -22.29 -12.09
N LYS A 461 20.50 -23.54 -11.64
CA LYS A 461 20.35 -23.91 -10.24
C LYS A 461 21.72 -24.04 -9.59
N TYR A 462 21.86 -23.45 -8.41
CA TYR A 462 23.06 -23.50 -7.59
C TYR A 462 22.69 -24.02 -6.21
N PHE A 463 23.57 -24.80 -5.60
CA PHE A 463 23.30 -25.42 -4.30
C PHE A 463 24.33 -24.98 -3.26
N ILE A 464 23.89 -24.16 -2.30
CA ILE A 464 24.69 -23.75 -1.16
C ILE A 464 24.89 -24.97 -0.26
N PHE A 465 26.14 -25.36 -0.06
CA PHE A 465 26.53 -26.59 0.67
C PHE A 465 25.77 -27.86 0.20
N GLY A 466 25.31 -27.90 -1.06
CA GLY A 466 24.56 -29.05 -1.60
C GLY A 466 23.10 -29.18 -1.12
N LEU A 467 22.60 -28.27 -0.29
CA LEU A 467 21.29 -28.40 0.36
C LEU A 467 20.30 -27.32 -0.08
N THR A 468 20.70 -26.05 0.05
CA THR A 468 19.80 -24.92 -0.22
C THR A 468 19.90 -24.50 -1.68
N GLU A 469 18.79 -24.62 -2.42
CA GLU A 469 18.72 -24.18 -3.81
C GLU A 469 18.66 -22.65 -3.87
N LEU A 470 19.60 -22.08 -4.63
CA LEU A 470 19.58 -20.72 -5.15
C LEU A 470 19.37 -20.82 -6.67
N ASN A 471 18.22 -20.38 -7.13
CA ASN A 471 17.87 -20.39 -8.53
C ASN A 471 18.20 -19.03 -9.16
N VAL A 472 18.93 -19.02 -10.27
CA VAL A 472 19.20 -17.83 -11.07
C VAL A 472 18.45 -17.96 -12.38
N THR A 473 17.44 -17.13 -12.62
CA THR A 473 16.65 -17.12 -13.85
C THR A 473 16.93 -15.87 -14.67
N LEU A 474 16.80 -15.97 -16.00
CA LEU A 474 16.93 -14.83 -16.90
C LEU A 474 15.55 -14.41 -17.40
N HIS A 475 15.12 -13.21 -17.05
CA HIS A 475 13.87 -12.62 -17.57
C HIS A 475 14.23 -11.41 -18.45
N GLY A 476 14.02 -11.54 -19.75
CA GLY A 476 14.45 -10.52 -20.72
C GLY A 476 15.97 -10.34 -20.70
N ARG A 477 16.44 -9.22 -20.13
CA ARG A 477 17.87 -8.85 -20.03
C ARG A 477 18.36 -8.70 -18.59
N THR A 478 17.66 -9.32 -17.64
CA THR A 478 17.98 -9.20 -16.22
C THR A 478 17.97 -10.57 -15.58
N LEU A 479 19.03 -10.87 -14.83
CA LEU A 479 19.08 -12.05 -13.98
C LEU A 479 18.30 -11.78 -12.71
N TYR A 480 17.54 -12.77 -12.25
CA TYR A 480 16.87 -12.80 -10.98
C TYR A 480 17.46 -13.94 -10.16
N ALA A 481 17.82 -13.66 -8.91
CA ALA A 481 18.24 -14.68 -7.97
C ALA A 481 17.13 -14.91 -6.95
N GLN A 482 16.87 -16.18 -6.65
CA GLN A 482 15.87 -16.61 -5.70
C GLN A 482 16.45 -17.69 -4.79
N LEU A 483 16.51 -17.39 -3.49
CA LEU A 483 16.76 -18.41 -2.49
C LEU A 483 15.46 -19.13 -2.15
N SER A 484 15.53 -20.44 -1.89
CA SER A 484 14.36 -21.25 -1.52
C SER A 484 13.52 -20.60 -0.41
N GLY A 485 12.23 -20.40 -0.67
CA GLY A 485 11.29 -19.77 0.28
C GLY A 485 11.29 -18.24 0.30
N GLN A 486 12.08 -17.59 -0.56
CA GLN A 486 12.11 -16.13 -0.72
C GLN A 486 11.55 -15.72 -2.09
N GLU A 487 11.19 -14.44 -2.22
CA GLU A 487 10.88 -13.85 -3.51
C GLU A 487 12.14 -13.71 -4.37
N ALA A 488 11.96 -13.82 -5.69
CA ALA A 488 13.06 -13.59 -6.63
C ALA A 488 13.37 -12.10 -6.72
N ALA A 489 14.64 -11.73 -6.68
CA ALA A 489 15.10 -10.35 -6.78
C ALA A 489 16.09 -10.17 -7.94
N PRO A 490 16.05 -9.03 -8.66
CA PRO A 490 16.99 -8.78 -9.74
C PRO A 490 18.41 -8.57 -9.21
N ILE A 491 19.40 -9.04 -9.97
CA ILE A 491 20.82 -8.86 -9.70
C ILE A 491 21.52 -8.19 -10.88
N PHE A 492 22.49 -7.32 -10.60
CA PHE A 492 23.12 -6.47 -11.62
C PHE A 492 24.64 -6.62 -11.62
N ASP A 493 25.24 -6.77 -12.80
CA ASP A 493 26.68 -6.97 -12.93
C ASP A 493 27.44 -5.68 -12.60
N MET A 494 28.23 -5.74 -11.53
CA MET A 494 29.14 -4.69 -11.07
C MET A 494 30.55 -4.86 -11.64
N GLY A 495 30.73 -5.82 -12.55
CA GLY A 495 31.97 -6.22 -13.20
C GLY A 495 32.63 -7.43 -12.53
N ARG A 496 33.49 -8.12 -13.31
CA ARG A 496 34.27 -9.29 -12.87
C ARG A 496 33.40 -10.42 -12.30
N ASP A 497 32.29 -10.71 -12.97
CA ASP A 497 31.32 -11.74 -12.58
C ASP A 497 30.68 -11.53 -11.19
N ARG A 498 30.75 -10.31 -10.65
CA ARG A 498 30.17 -9.95 -9.37
C ARG A 498 28.88 -9.17 -9.58
N PHE A 499 27.78 -9.76 -9.16
CA PHE A 499 26.43 -9.22 -9.24
C PHE A 499 25.94 -8.78 -7.86
N GLU A 500 25.26 -7.65 -7.77
CA GLU A 500 24.69 -7.16 -6.51
C GLU A 500 23.17 -7.07 -6.56
N PHE A 501 22.54 -7.28 -5.39
CA PHE A 501 21.14 -6.97 -5.16
C PHE A 501 21.01 -5.49 -4.81
N ASP A 502 19.89 -4.87 -5.16
CA ASP A 502 19.60 -3.48 -4.77
C ASP A 502 18.49 -3.34 -3.72
N VAL A 503 17.84 -4.46 -3.39
CA VAL A 503 16.78 -4.61 -2.36
C VAL A 503 17.31 -5.10 -1.02
N VAL A 504 18.49 -5.73 -1.01
CA VAL A 504 19.15 -6.26 0.19
C VAL A 504 20.66 -6.08 0.06
N GLU A 505 21.37 -5.96 1.18
CA GLU A 505 22.83 -5.91 1.18
C GLU A 505 23.41 -7.33 0.98
N ALA A 506 23.45 -7.75 -0.29
CA ALA A 506 24.01 -9.04 -0.69
C ALA A 506 24.65 -8.95 -2.08
N ALA A 507 25.53 -9.91 -2.38
CA ALA A 507 26.19 -10.03 -3.67
C ALA A 507 26.42 -11.50 -4.07
N ILE A 508 26.45 -11.78 -5.36
CA ILE A 508 26.77 -13.07 -5.95
C ILE A 508 28.03 -12.89 -6.80
N THR A 509 29.08 -13.65 -6.53
CA THR A 509 30.26 -13.71 -7.41
C THR A 509 30.29 -15.06 -8.10
N PHE A 510 30.08 -15.10 -9.40
CA PHE A 510 30.12 -16.37 -10.14
C PHE A 510 31.57 -16.85 -10.31
N THR A 511 31.74 -18.17 -10.28
CA THR A 511 33.03 -18.81 -10.48
C THR A 511 33.06 -19.56 -11.81
N ARG A 512 34.21 -19.48 -12.48
CA ARG A 512 34.46 -20.12 -13.77
C ARG A 512 35.51 -21.21 -13.65
N ASP A 513 35.41 -22.22 -14.51
CA ASP A 513 36.53 -23.13 -14.76
C ASP A 513 37.58 -22.51 -15.70
N LYS A 514 38.63 -23.27 -15.99
CA LYS A 514 39.73 -22.89 -16.90
C LYS A 514 39.27 -22.59 -18.33
N ASP A 515 38.13 -23.14 -18.75
CA ASP A 515 37.57 -22.99 -20.08
C ASP A 515 36.55 -21.82 -20.13
N GLY A 516 36.42 -21.08 -19.02
CA GLY A 516 35.55 -19.92 -18.89
C GLY A 516 34.08 -20.25 -18.63
N LYS A 517 33.72 -21.51 -18.39
CA LYS A 517 32.34 -21.92 -18.10
C LYS A 517 31.99 -21.65 -16.65
N ILE A 518 30.79 -21.12 -16.40
CA ILE A 518 30.27 -20.90 -15.04
C ILE A 518 30.00 -22.25 -14.37
N ILE A 519 30.73 -22.53 -13.30
CA ILE A 519 30.68 -23.80 -12.53
C ILE A 519 30.08 -23.63 -11.13
N GLY A 520 29.91 -22.40 -10.66
CA GLY A 520 29.36 -22.12 -9.35
C GLY A 520 29.25 -20.63 -9.08
N LEU A 521 28.97 -20.29 -7.83
CA LEU A 521 28.96 -18.92 -7.33
C LEU A 521 29.27 -18.87 -5.83
N ILE A 522 29.56 -17.67 -5.32
CA ILE A 522 29.68 -17.36 -3.90
C ILE A 522 28.63 -16.30 -3.57
N LEU A 523 27.69 -16.63 -2.68
CA LEU A 523 26.75 -15.66 -2.12
C LEU A 523 27.39 -14.98 -0.90
N ALA A 524 27.55 -13.66 -0.94
CA ALA A 524 27.96 -12.85 0.20
C ALA A 524 26.73 -12.14 0.78
N GLN A 525 26.40 -12.40 2.05
CA GLN A 525 25.25 -11.80 2.73
C GLN A 525 25.47 -11.81 4.25
N ASN A 526 25.05 -10.74 4.95
CA ASN A 526 25.17 -10.59 6.40
C ASN A 526 26.60 -10.84 6.95
N GLY A 527 27.61 -10.43 6.20
CA GLY A 527 29.03 -10.66 6.53
C GLY A 527 29.53 -12.09 6.30
N GLY A 528 28.67 -13.03 5.90
CA GLY A 528 29.04 -14.39 5.54
C GLY A 528 29.33 -14.56 4.05
N GLN A 529 30.06 -15.62 3.70
CA GLN A 529 30.25 -16.08 2.32
C GLN A 529 29.83 -17.55 2.19
N PHE A 530 28.98 -17.84 1.22
CA PHE A 530 28.32 -19.13 1.05
C PHE A 530 28.56 -19.66 -0.37
N PRO A 531 29.54 -20.56 -0.55
CA PRO A 531 29.80 -21.18 -1.85
C PRO A 531 28.62 -22.06 -2.29
N ALA A 532 28.27 -21.97 -3.56
CA ALA A 532 27.23 -22.76 -4.19
C ALA A 532 27.73 -23.37 -5.51
N ALA A 533 27.68 -24.70 -5.60
CA ALA A 533 28.03 -25.41 -6.82
C ALA A 533 26.86 -25.34 -7.82
N ARG A 534 27.17 -25.17 -9.11
CA ARG A 534 26.14 -25.24 -10.15
C ARG A 534 25.69 -26.68 -10.34
N GLN A 535 24.39 -26.90 -10.45
CA GLN A 535 23.85 -28.19 -10.84
C GLN A 535 24.20 -28.49 -12.30
N GLU A 536 24.85 -29.62 -12.56
CA GLU A 536 25.04 -30.09 -13.93
C GLU A 536 23.69 -30.40 -14.57
N GLN A 537 23.42 -29.83 -15.74
CA GLN A 537 22.27 -30.25 -16.53
C GLN A 537 22.50 -31.70 -16.98
N PRO A 538 21.54 -32.63 -16.80
CA PRO A 538 21.65 -33.94 -17.39
C PRO A 538 21.78 -33.77 -18.92
N PRO A 539 22.60 -34.59 -19.61
CA PRO A 539 22.76 -34.48 -21.04
C PRO A 539 21.40 -34.56 -21.73
N ALA A 540 21.15 -33.65 -22.68
CA ALA A 540 19.94 -33.67 -23.49
C ALA A 540 19.78 -35.08 -24.10
N LYS A 541 18.64 -35.73 -23.81
CA LYS A 541 18.28 -36.97 -24.50
C LYS A 541 18.22 -36.64 -25.98
N LYS A 542 19.15 -37.23 -26.75
CA LYS A 542 19.22 -37.12 -28.21
C LYS A 542 17.97 -37.68 -28.86
#